data_AF-A0A961RZN5-F1
#
_entry.id   AF-A0A961RZN5-F1
#
_cell.length_a   1.000
_cell.length_b   1.000
_cell.length_c   1.000
_cell.angle_alpha   90.00
_cell.angle_beta   90.00
_cell.angle_gamma   90.00
#
_symmetry.space_group_name_H-M   'P 1'
#
loop_
_entity.id
_entity.type
_entity.pdbx_description
1 polymer ?
#
loop_
_entity_poly.entity_id
_entity_poly.type
_entity_poly.pdbx_seq_one_letter_code
_entity_poly.pdbx_strand_id
1 'polypeptide(L)' 'MDIAMIPRLCRDAVNDLLTIGGAAGLSFKSPIQRAARNLQATCVHGFLLYDAGAEIYGKGLLGQAPGTPLI' A
#
# COMPACT_ATOMS: atom_id res chain seq x y z
N MET A 1 6.95 9.79 -4.51
CA MET A 1 5.54 9.35 -4.41
C MET A 1 5.37 7.91 -4.87
N ASP A 2 5.89 7.59 -6.04
CA ASP A 2 5.68 6.30 -6.73
C ASP A 2 6.03 5.07 -5.89
N ILE A 3 7.12 5.14 -5.11
CA ILE A 3 7.58 4.03 -4.26
C ILE A 3 6.55 3.57 -3.23
N ALA A 4 5.67 4.44 -2.75
CA ALA A 4 4.62 4.11 -1.77
C ALA A 4 3.23 3.97 -2.43
N MET A 5 3.01 4.66 -3.55
CA MET A 5 1.77 4.54 -4.35
C MET A 5 1.64 3.15 -4.99
N ILE A 6 2.70 2.65 -5.63
CA ILE A 6 2.62 1.39 -6.38
C ILE A 6 2.28 0.20 -5.48
N PRO A 7 2.95 -0.02 -4.33
CA PRO A 7 2.58 -1.10 -3.42
C PRO A 7 1.15 -1.00 -2.91
N ARG A 8 0.65 0.23 -2.64
CA ARG A 8 -0.74 0.48 -2.25
C ARG A 8 -1.72 0.03 -3.34
N LEU A 9 -1.50 0.42 -4.60
CA LEU A 9 -2.35 -0.01 -5.72
C LEU A 9 -2.33 -1.52 -5.90
N CYS A 10 -1.14 -2.13 -5.83
CA CYS A 10 -1.01 -3.58 -5.93
C CYS A 10 -1.75 -4.29 -4.80
N ARG A 11 -1.66 -3.79 -3.56
CA ARG A 11 -2.39 -4.35 -2.41
C ARG A 11 -3.90 -4.25 -2.63
N ASP A 12 -4.39 -3.09 -3.04
CA ASP A 12 -5.82 -2.86 -3.26
C ASP A 12 -6.34 -3.78 -4.38
N ALA A 13 -5.64 -3.85 -5.52
CA ALA A 13 -5.97 -4.76 -6.61
C ALA A 13 -5.94 -6.25 -6.21
N VAL A 14 -4.96 -6.67 -5.38
CA VAL A 14 -4.89 -8.06 -4.92
C VAL A 14 -6.01 -8.38 -3.92
N ASN A 15 -6.47 -7.41 -3.12
CA ASN A 15 -7.66 -7.59 -2.28
C ASN A 15 -8.93 -7.74 -3.12
N ASP A 16 -9.06 -6.99 -4.22
CA ASP A 16 -10.17 -7.17 -5.17
C ASP A 16 -10.13 -8.57 -5.79
N LEU A 17 -8.96 -9.03 -6.23
CA LEU A 17 -8.77 -10.38 -6.78
C LEU A 17 -9.08 -11.48 -5.73
N LEU A 18 -8.69 -11.30 -4.47
CA LEU A 18 -9.02 -12.22 -3.38
C LEU A 18 -10.54 -12.30 -3.18
N THR A 19 -11.23 -11.15 -3.24
CA THR A 19 -12.69 -11.04 -3.11
C THR A 19 -13.40 -11.75 -4.27
N ILE A 20 -12.96 -11.50 -5.50
CA ILE A 20 -13.46 -12.16 -6.72
C ILE A 20 -13.24 -13.67 -6.66
N GLY A 21 -12.09 -14.12 -6.12
CA GLY A 21 -11.76 -15.54 -5.95
C GLY A 21 -12.67 -16.27 -4.95
N GLY A 22 -13.43 -15.56 -4.12
CA GLY A 22 -14.40 -16.12 -3.19
C GLY A 22 -13.77 -17.17 -2.25
N ALA A 23 -14.56 -18.19 -1.89
CA ALA A 23 -14.13 -19.24 -0.95
C ALA A 23 -12.87 -20.00 -1.43
N ALA A 24 -12.69 -20.19 -2.75
CA ALA A 24 -11.51 -20.84 -3.30
C ALA A 24 -10.23 -20.04 -3.04
N GLY A 25 -10.33 -18.71 -3.02
CA GLY A 25 -9.23 -17.81 -2.67
C GLY A 25 -8.70 -17.98 -1.26
N LEU A 26 -9.53 -18.46 -0.32
CA LEU A 26 -9.16 -18.67 1.08
C LEU A 26 -8.33 -19.93 1.33
N SER A 27 -8.32 -20.88 0.39
CA SER A 27 -7.54 -22.11 0.52
C SER A 27 -6.04 -21.80 0.62
N PHE A 28 -5.32 -22.48 1.52
CA PHE A 28 -3.85 -22.37 1.61
C PHE A 28 -3.13 -22.85 0.34
N LYS A 29 -3.80 -23.68 -0.48
CA LYS A 29 -3.29 -24.09 -1.80
C LYS A 29 -3.45 -22.98 -2.84
N SER A 30 -4.34 -22.03 -2.60
CA SER A 30 -4.51 -20.88 -3.49
C SER A 30 -3.39 -19.86 -3.24
N PRO A 31 -2.71 -19.40 -4.30
CA PRO A 31 -1.64 -18.41 -4.16
C PRO A 31 -2.17 -17.02 -3.80
N ILE A 32 -3.45 -16.71 -4.08
CA ILE A 32 -4.00 -15.36 -3.93
C ILE A 32 -4.06 -14.88 -2.47
N GLN A 33 -4.46 -15.74 -1.51
CA GLN A 33 -4.43 -15.35 -0.10
C GLN A 33 -3.01 -15.06 0.40
N ARG A 34 -2.00 -15.75 -0.15
CA ARG A 34 -0.60 -15.52 0.22
C ARG A 34 -0.12 -14.19 -0.34
N ALA A 35 -0.44 -13.90 -1.61
CA ALA A 35 -0.13 -12.62 -2.22
C ALA A 35 -0.78 -11.46 -1.46
N ALA A 36 -2.05 -11.58 -1.07
CA ALA A 36 -2.77 -10.58 -0.30
C ALA A 36 -2.10 -10.33 1.06
N ARG A 37 -1.83 -11.39 1.84
CA ARG A 37 -1.14 -11.26 3.13
C ARG A 37 0.26 -10.66 3.01
N ASN A 38 1.01 -11.05 1.99
CA ASN A 38 2.35 -10.50 1.74
C ASN A 38 2.29 -9.01 1.44
N LEU A 39 1.40 -8.57 0.55
CA LEU A 39 1.25 -7.15 0.21
C LEU A 39 0.75 -6.30 1.38
N GLN A 40 -0.14 -6.85 2.21
CA GLN A 40 -0.54 -6.19 3.46
C GLN A 40 0.67 -5.94 4.37
N ALA A 41 1.53 -6.95 4.55
CA ALA A 41 2.76 -6.82 5.34
C ALA A 41 3.78 -5.87 4.70
N THR A 42 3.93 -5.88 3.38
CA THR A 42 4.85 -4.97 2.68
C THR A 42 4.42 -3.50 2.83
N CYS A 43 3.12 -3.21 2.76
CA CYS A 43 2.61 -1.84 2.83
C CYS A 43 2.73 -1.19 4.21
N VAL A 44 3.07 -1.94 5.27
CA VAL A 44 3.35 -1.38 6.60
C VAL A 44 4.84 -1.12 6.85
N HIS A 45 5.71 -1.45 5.89
CA HIS A 45 7.12 -1.08 5.98
C HIS A 45 7.24 0.45 5.99
N GLY A 46 8.01 1.02 6.92
CA GLY A 46 8.08 2.48 7.12
C GLY A 46 8.41 3.28 5.86
N PHE A 47 9.24 2.72 4.98
CA PHE A 47 9.60 3.33 3.69
C PHE A 47 8.47 3.32 2.65
N LEU A 48 7.46 2.47 2.81
CA LEU A 48 6.35 2.27 1.87
C LEU A 48 5.01 2.77 2.43
N LEU A 49 5.03 3.43 3.59
CA LEU A 49 3.83 4.06 4.17
C LEU A 49 3.32 5.15 3.24
N TYR A 50 2.14 4.92 2.67
CA TYR A 50 1.55 5.82 1.68
C TYR A 50 1.33 7.23 2.23
N ASP A 51 0.70 7.37 3.40
CA ASP A 51 0.33 8.68 3.93
C ASP A 51 1.57 9.53 4.23
N ALA A 52 2.62 8.91 4.79
CA ALA A 52 3.90 9.57 5.00
C ALA A 52 4.55 10.00 3.67
N GLY A 53 4.54 9.11 2.66
CA GLY A 53 5.07 9.43 1.33
C GLY A 53 4.30 10.54 0.62
N ALA A 54 2.98 10.57 0.77
CA ALA A 54 2.09 11.60 0.21
C ALA A 54 2.32 12.96 0.88
N GLU A 55 2.47 12.98 2.20
CA GLU A 55 2.78 14.19 2.95
C GLU A 55 4.13 14.79 2.52
N ILE A 56 5.18 13.98 2.51
CA ILE A 56 6.53 14.41 2.09
C ILE A 56 6.50 14.96 0.66
N TYR A 57 5.80 14.26 -0.24
CA TYR A 57 5.66 14.70 -1.63
C TYR A 57 4.92 16.03 -1.75
N GLY A 58 3.76 16.17 -1.08
CA GLY A 58 2.97 17.40 -1.10
C GLY A 58 3.73 18.59 -0.54
N LYS A 59 4.48 18.41 0.55
CA LYS A 59 5.36 19.45 1.10
C LYS A 59 6.45 19.87 0.13
N GLY A 60 7.06 18.91 -0.56
CA GLY A 60 8.02 19.18 -1.63
C GLY A 60 7.43 20.07 -2.74
N LEU A 61 6.19 19.81 -3.15
CA LEU A 61 5.49 20.63 -4.15
C LEU A 61 5.17 22.05 -3.64
N LEU A 62 4.92 22.19 -2.34
CA LEU A 62 4.59 23.47 -1.70
C LEU A 62 5.83 24.24 -1.20
N GLY A 63 7.04 23.72 -1.44
CA GLY A 63 8.28 24.33 -0.96
C GLY A 63 8.44 24.29 0.57
N GLN A 64 7.76 23.37 1.25
CA GLN A 64 7.82 23.22 2.70
C GLN A 64 8.88 22.19 3.11
N ALA A 65 9.54 22.44 4.23
CA ALA A 65 10.48 21.49 4.81
C ALA A 65 9.76 20.22 5.31
N PRO A 66 10.41 19.05 5.26
CA PRO A 66 9.92 17.87 5.96
C PRO A 66 9.67 18.18 7.45
N GLY A 67 8.56 17.70 8.00
CA GLY A 67 8.20 17.95 9.40
C GLY A 67 7.51 19.29 9.71
N THR A 68 7.32 20.19 8.74
CA THR A 68 6.47 21.39 8.94
C THR A 68 5.06 20.98 9.40
N PRO A 69 4.50 21.49 10.52
CA PRO A 69 3.17 21.11 10.98
C PRO A 69 2.10 21.28 9.89
N LEU A 70 1.22 20.29 9.76
CA LEU A 70 0.01 20.41 8.93
C LEU A 70 -1.07 21.13 9.74
N ILE A 71 -0.87 22.44 9.96
CA ILE A 71 -1.66 23.36 10.83
C ILE A 71 -1.90 22.90 12.28
#